data_AF-A0A7S1WEM1-F1
#
_entry.id   AF-A0A7S1WEM1-F1
#
_cell.length_a   1.000
_cell.length_b   1.000
_cell.length_c   1.000
_cell.angle_alpha   90.00
_cell.angle_beta   90.00
_cell.angle_gamma   90.00
#
_symmetry.space_group_name_H-M   'P 1'
#
loop_
_entity.id
_entity.type
_entity.pdbx_description
1 polymer ?
#
loop_
_entity_poly.entity_id
_entity_poly.type
_entity_poly.pdbx_seq_one_letter_code
_entity_poly.pdbx_strand_id
1 'polypeptide(L)'
;LNPVPYLDRSRRTGPSLARAMAGSSLRLACALLCAPLAQSVRVQRIGSLAGAESSFRVSALSGKASGIGPPKQFDCLRFPDACKAPFNCHLPREKKKFKATADGHADWSNWCDSPEYVQPALHCQKGELRKYASTMRATQQELSPVIPLIDAHYCFAFGHCDNFEITANTTTEQAEAMCDVRFGHQAWTKMGDVKYSAFDYKYDGIMPHLSQKAESDFARLACAMGN
;
A
#
# COMPACT_ATOMS: atom_id res chain seq x y z
N LEU A 1 6.60 -15.13 14.68
CA LEU A 1 6.90 -14.33 13.47
C LEU A 1 7.92 -13.29 13.91
N ASN A 2 9.19 -13.48 13.55
CA ASN A 2 10.20 -12.44 13.77
C ASN A 2 9.72 -11.21 12.98
N PRO A 3 9.64 -10.01 13.59
CA PRO A 3 9.35 -8.81 12.83
C PRO A 3 10.39 -8.74 11.72
N VAL A 4 9.94 -8.68 10.46
CA VAL A 4 10.82 -8.22 9.38
C VAL A 4 11.37 -6.89 9.89
N PRO A 5 12.69 -6.75 10.09
CA PRO A 5 13.23 -5.55 10.69
C PRO A 5 12.69 -4.41 9.86
N TYR A 6 11.85 -3.58 10.48
CA TYR A 6 11.45 -2.30 9.94
C TYR A 6 12.78 -1.64 9.63
N LEU A 7 13.15 -1.60 8.35
CA LEU A 7 14.47 -1.16 7.93
C LEU A 7 14.67 0.18 8.62
N ASP A 8 15.58 0.19 9.57
CA ASP A 8 15.85 1.34 10.41
C ASP A 8 16.15 2.50 9.46
N ARG A 9 15.17 3.41 9.34
CA ARG A 9 15.17 4.53 8.39
C ARG A 9 16.37 5.44 8.65
N SER A 10 17.03 5.30 9.81
CA SER A 10 18.24 6.05 10.18
C SER A 10 19.54 5.54 9.56
N ARG A 11 19.56 4.38 8.87
CA ARG A 11 20.78 3.80 8.25
C ARG A 11 20.80 3.77 6.72
N ARG A 12 20.20 4.74 6.03
CA ARG A 12 20.60 5.04 4.63
C ARG A 12 21.82 5.96 4.61
N THR A 13 22.97 5.47 5.09
CA THR A 13 24.25 5.94 4.56
C THR A 13 24.51 5.11 3.31
N GLY A 14 24.22 5.68 2.14
CA GLY A 14 24.52 5.01 0.87
C GLY A 14 26.01 4.63 0.79
N PRO A 15 26.37 3.53 0.12
CA PRO A 15 27.76 3.23 -0.15
C PRO A 15 28.33 4.33 -1.04
N SER A 16 29.21 5.15 -0.47
CA SER A 16 30.15 5.96 -1.22
C SER A 16 30.97 5.01 -2.08
N LEU A 17 30.74 5.05 -3.40
CA LEU A 17 31.64 4.46 -4.39
C LEU A 17 33.02 5.08 -4.18
N ALA A 18 33.87 4.34 -3.49
CA ALA A 18 35.28 4.62 -3.33
C ALA A 18 35.94 4.65 -4.73
N ARG A 19 36.12 5.85 -5.27
CA ARG A 19 37.12 6.12 -6.29
C ARG A 19 38.46 6.27 -5.57
N ALA A 20 39.21 5.18 -5.54
CA ALA A 20 40.64 5.21 -5.24
C ALA A 20 41.35 5.95 -6.39
N MET A 21 41.76 7.19 -6.13
CA MET A 21 42.82 7.85 -6.87
C MET A 21 43.88 8.26 -5.85
N ALA A 22 44.95 7.49 -5.82
CA ALA A 22 46.18 7.84 -5.14
C ALA A 22 46.84 9.02 -5.88
N GLY A 23 47.31 10.03 -5.14
CA GLY A 23 48.03 11.16 -5.74
C GLY A 23 48.22 12.36 -4.82
N SER A 24 49.09 12.19 -3.83
CA SER A 24 49.99 13.19 -3.22
C SER A 24 49.61 14.67 -3.12
N SER A 25 49.48 15.10 -1.86
CA SER A 25 50.20 16.23 -1.24
C SER A 25 50.18 17.61 -1.90
N LEU A 26 49.40 18.56 -1.34
CA LEU A 26 49.97 19.78 -0.76
C LEU A 26 48.95 20.56 0.09
N ARG A 27 49.51 21.26 1.07
CA ARG A 27 48.94 21.99 2.21
C ARG A 27 48.12 23.20 1.76
N LEU A 28 47.08 23.59 2.52
CA LEU A 28 47.07 24.88 3.22
C LEU A 28 45.85 25.02 4.14
N ALA A 29 46.10 25.69 5.26
CA ALA A 29 45.17 26.02 6.32
C ALA A 29 44.02 26.94 5.85
N CYS A 30 42.82 26.70 6.37
CA CYS A 30 41.87 27.76 6.69
C CYS A 30 41.02 27.29 7.88
N ALA A 31 41.56 27.47 9.07
CA ALA A 31 40.74 27.64 10.25
C ALA A 31 40.19 29.07 10.17
N LEU A 32 38.87 29.25 10.24
CA LEU A 32 38.18 30.37 10.91
C LEU A 32 36.68 30.35 10.59
N LEU A 33 35.89 30.36 11.67
CA LEU A 33 34.57 31.00 11.80
C LEU A 33 33.36 30.33 11.10
N CYS A 34 32.73 29.39 11.80
CA CYS A 34 31.27 29.26 11.79
C CYS A 34 30.79 29.05 13.23
N ALA A 35 30.34 30.13 13.87
CA ALA A 35 29.62 30.08 15.13
C ALA A 35 28.23 29.47 14.93
N PRO A 36 27.73 28.60 15.83
CA PRO A 36 26.34 28.17 15.79
C PRO A 36 25.45 29.29 16.36
N LEU A 37 24.64 29.91 15.50
CA LEU A 37 23.47 30.67 15.93
C LEU A 37 22.45 29.68 16.50
N ALA A 38 22.47 29.53 17.83
CA ALA A 38 21.42 28.85 18.58
C ALA A 38 20.14 29.67 18.51
N GLN A 39 19.31 29.43 17.49
CA GLN A 39 17.95 29.95 17.46
C GLN A 39 17.09 29.10 18.42
N SER A 40 16.83 29.67 19.59
CA SER A 40 15.86 29.16 20.56
C SER A 40 14.45 29.27 19.97
N VAL A 41 13.97 28.22 19.29
CA VAL A 41 12.57 28.10 18.89
C VAL A 41 11.75 27.88 20.16
N ARG A 42 11.04 28.93 20.59
CA ARG A 42 9.99 28.82 21.61
C ARG A 42 8.87 27.95 21.05
N VAL A 43 8.82 26.70 21.49
CA VAL A 43 7.64 25.84 21.36
C VAL A 43 6.51 26.49 22.16
N GLN A 44 5.61 27.19 21.49
CA GLN A 44 4.35 27.62 22.09
C GLN A 44 3.53 26.35 22.39
N ARG A 45 3.27 26.12 23.69
CA ARG A 45 2.29 25.14 24.15
C ARG A 45 0.92 25.54 23.58
N ILE A 46 0.48 24.83 22.57
CA ILE A 46 -0.92 24.87 22.13
C ILE A 46 -1.73 24.21 23.25
N GLY A 47 -2.64 24.98 23.83
CA GLY A 47 -3.49 24.54 24.93
C GLY A 47 -4.34 23.33 24.54
N SER A 48 -4.48 22.41 25.49
CA SER A 48 -5.43 21.31 25.44
C SER A 48 -6.85 21.84 25.18
N LEU A 49 -7.35 21.59 23.97
CA LEU A 49 -8.78 21.53 23.73
C LEU A 49 -9.26 20.15 24.20
N ALA A 50 -9.76 20.12 25.42
CA ALA A 50 -10.50 18.99 25.95
C ALA A 50 -11.86 18.88 25.24
N GLY A 51 -12.21 17.65 24.87
CA GLY A 51 -13.58 17.16 24.97
C GLY A 51 -14.55 17.56 23.85
N ALA A 52 -14.37 16.99 22.67
CA ALA A 52 -15.50 16.62 21.82
C ALA A 52 -15.28 15.18 21.36
N GLU A 53 -15.69 14.23 22.20
CA GLU A 53 -15.78 12.82 21.81
C GLU A 53 -16.91 12.66 20.79
N SER A 54 -16.65 13.03 19.53
CA SER A 54 -17.51 12.60 18.44
C SER A 54 -17.33 11.09 18.33
N SER A 55 -18.32 10.35 18.80
CA SER A 55 -18.41 8.91 18.64
C SER A 55 -18.67 8.64 17.16
N PHE A 56 -17.59 8.69 16.36
CA PHE A 56 -17.61 8.27 14.97
C PHE A 56 -17.82 6.76 15.00
N ARG A 57 -19.09 6.36 14.92
CA ARG A 57 -19.46 4.98 14.65
C ARG A 57 -18.95 4.69 13.25
N VAL A 58 -17.74 4.12 13.17
CA VAL A 58 -17.32 3.32 12.02
C VAL A 58 -18.31 2.16 11.99
N SER A 59 -19.48 2.39 11.40
CA SER A 59 -20.38 1.32 10.98
C SER A 59 -19.52 0.47 10.07
N ALA A 60 -19.08 -0.64 10.64
CA ALA A 60 -18.00 -1.44 10.11
C ALA A 60 -18.16 -1.63 8.61
N LEU A 61 -17.05 -1.50 7.88
CA LEU A 61 -16.81 -2.14 6.58
C LEU A 61 -16.95 -3.67 6.64
N SER A 62 -17.52 -4.22 7.72
CA SER A 62 -18.27 -5.46 7.73
C SER A 62 -19.47 -5.29 6.80
N GLY A 63 -19.21 -5.32 5.49
CA GLY A 63 -20.23 -5.63 4.51
C GLY A 63 -21.00 -6.81 5.07
N LYS A 64 -22.26 -6.59 5.44
CA LYS A 64 -23.17 -7.67 5.79
C LYS A 64 -23.00 -8.66 4.64
N ALA A 65 -22.53 -9.87 4.96
CA ALA A 65 -22.61 -11.01 4.08
C ALA A 65 -24.07 -11.07 3.65
N SER A 66 -24.33 -10.48 2.49
CA SER A 66 -25.67 -10.38 1.96
C SER A 66 -26.09 -11.82 1.75
N GLY A 67 -27.27 -12.12 2.26
CA GLY A 67 -27.75 -13.48 2.47
C GLY A 67 -27.60 -14.37 1.24
N ILE A 68 -27.79 -15.67 1.48
CA ILE A 68 -27.73 -16.78 0.54
C ILE A 68 -28.67 -16.53 -0.65
N GLY A 69 -28.28 -15.65 -1.55
CA GLY A 69 -28.80 -15.45 -2.88
C GLY A 69 -27.75 -15.96 -3.85
N PRO A 70 -28.15 -16.33 -5.08
CA PRO A 70 -27.18 -16.67 -6.12
C PRO A 70 -26.18 -15.50 -6.26
N PRO A 71 -24.88 -15.79 -6.49
CA PRO A 71 -23.90 -14.74 -6.68
C PRO A 71 -24.39 -13.81 -7.78
N LYS A 72 -24.44 -12.50 -7.50
CA LYS A 72 -24.81 -11.52 -8.52
C LYS A 72 -23.87 -11.70 -9.70
N GLN A 73 -24.42 -12.01 -10.86
CA GLN A 73 -23.65 -12.10 -12.10
C GLN A 73 -22.97 -10.76 -12.35
N PHE A 74 -21.69 -10.80 -12.72
CA PHE A 74 -20.90 -9.59 -13.00
C PHE A 74 -21.41 -8.91 -14.28
N ASP A 75 -21.53 -7.58 -14.25
CA ASP A 75 -22.09 -6.79 -15.36
C ASP A 75 -21.02 -6.49 -16.43
N CYS A 76 -20.93 -7.38 -17.43
CA CYS A 76 -20.04 -7.19 -18.57
C CYS A 76 -20.45 -6.07 -19.53
N LEU A 77 -21.70 -5.58 -19.46
CA LEU A 77 -22.10 -4.43 -20.26
C LEU A 77 -21.46 -3.15 -19.68
N ARG A 78 -21.38 -3.06 -18.35
CA ARG A 78 -20.70 -1.95 -17.67
C ARG A 78 -19.18 -2.04 -17.75
N PHE A 79 -18.60 -3.23 -17.60
CA PHE A 79 -17.14 -3.44 -17.60
C PHE A 79 -16.71 -4.56 -18.55
N PRO A 80 -16.79 -4.36 -19.89
CA PRO A 80 -16.54 -5.41 -20.87
C PRO A 80 -15.10 -5.96 -20.81
N ASP A 81 -14.12 -5.11 -20.48
CA ASP A 81 -12.73 -5.53 -20.38
C ASP A 81 -12.45 -6.40 -19.13
N ALA A 82 -13.20 -6.22 -18.05
CA ALA A 82 -13.08 -7.07 -16.86
C ALA A 82 -13.65 -8.48 -17.07
N CYS A 83 -14.46 -8.67 -18.12
CA CYS A 83 -14.92 -9.99 -18.54
C CYS A 83 -13.92 -10.71 -19.45
N LYS A 84 -12.81 -10.08 -19.84
CA LYS A 84 -11.72 -10.73 -20.58
C LYS A 84 -10.60 -11.14 -19.60
N ALA A 85 -9.65 -11.94 -20.09
CA ALA A 85 -8.43 -12.22 -19.35
C ALA A 85 -7.64 -10.91 -19.08
N PRO A 86 -6.96 -10.78 -17.93
CA PRO A 86 -6.78 -11.79 -16.88
C PRO A 86 -7.90 -11.83 -15.82
N PHE A 87 -8.84 -10.88 -15.82
CA PHE A 87 -9.86 -10.73 -14.76
C PHE A 87 -10.93 -11.83 -14.81
N ASN A 88 -11.50 -12.09 -15.99
CA ASN A 88 -12.54 -13.08 -16.23
C ASN A 88 -13.72 -13.01 -15.24
N CYS A 89 -14.16 -11.81 -14.85
CA CYS A 89 -15.15 -11.62 -13.77
C CYS A 89 -16.54 -12.23 -14.03
N HIS A 90 -16.84 -12.62 -15.27
CA HIS A 90 -18.10 -13.24 -15.65
C HIS A 90 -18.14 -14.76 -15.39
N LEU A 91 -16.98 -15.38 -15.21
CA LEU A 91 -16.88 -16.82 -14.99
C LEU A 91 -17.21 -17.15 -13.53
N PRO A 92 -17.81 -18.32 -13.25
CA PRO A 92 -17.94 -18.82 -11.89
C PRO A 92 -16.56 -18.87 -11.21
N ARG A 93 -16.45 -18.25 -10.03
CA ARG A 93 -15.22 -18.27 -9.25
C ARG A 93 -15.17 -19.51 -8.38
N GLU A 94 -14.14 -20.33 -8.58
CA GLU A 94 -13.82 -21.39 -7.62
C GLU A 94 -13.38 -20.76 -6.29
N LYS A 95 -13.76 -21.38 -5.17
CA LYS A 95 -13.28 -20.96 -3.86
C LYS A 95 -11.78 -21.26 -3.78
N LYS A 96 -10.95 -20.23 -3.98
CA LYS A 96 -9.51 -20.36 -3.88
C LYS A 96 -9.09 -20.34 -2.41
N LYS A 97 -8.16 -21.23 -2.06
CA LYS A 97 -7.52 -21.23 -0.74
C LYS A 97 -6.63 -20.00 -0.55
N PHE A 98 -6.04 -19.51 -1.65
CA PHE A 98 -5.11 -18.40 -1.66
C PHE A 98 -5.57 -17.32 -2.63
N LYS A 99 -5.09 -16.10 -2.41
CA LYS A 99 -5.39 -14.93 -3.24
C LYS A 99 -4.56 -14.92 -4.51
N ALA A 100 -3.31 -15.36 -4.49
CA ALA A 100 -2.51 -15.52 -5.71
C ALA A 100 -2.99 -16.71 -6.56
N THR A 101 -2.53 -16.77 -7.82
CA THR A 101 -2.74 -17.90 -8.71
C THR A 101 -2.00 -19.15 -8.21
N ALA A 102 -2.39 -20.34 -8.70
CA ALA A 102 -1.81 -21.60 -8.25
C ALA A 102 -0.32 -21.75 -8.59
N ASP A 103 0.15 -21.06 -9.63
CA ASP A 103 1.54 -20.96 -10.09
C ASP A 103 2.32 -19.83 -9.40
N GLY A 104 1.71 -19.09 -8.46
CA GLY A 104 2.41 -18.12 -7.62
C GLY A 104 2.50 -16.71 -8.19
N HIS A 105 1.55 -16.31 -9.04
CA HIS A 105 1.46 -14.96 -9.61
C HIS A 105 0.27 -14.18 -9.03
N ALA A 106 0.28 -12.87 -9.26
CA ALA A 106 -0.85 -12.00 -8.96
C ALA A 106 -2.11 -12.47 -9.69
N ASP A 107 -3.24 -12.48 -8.97
CA ASP A 107 -4.53 -12.90 -9.51
C ASP A 107 -5.49 -11.71 -9.62
N TRP A 108 -5.62 -11.21 -10.84
CA TRP A 108 -6.51 -10.10 -11.19
C TRP A 108 -7.99 -10.41 -10.95
N SER A 109 -8.39 -11.70 -10.87
CA SER A 109 -9.78 -12.05 -10.59
C SER A 109 -10.23 -11.65 -9.19
N ASN A 110 -9.30 -11.32 -8.27
CA ASN A 110 -9.64 -10.83 -6.94
C ASN A 110 -10.38 -9.48 -6.95
N TRP A 111 -10.19 -8.66 -7.99
CA TRP A 111 -10.91 -7.39 -8.12
C TRP A 111 -12.39 -7.57 -8.46
N CYS A 112 -12.81 -8.75 -8.92
CA CYS A 112 -14.19 -9.03 -9.31
C CYS A 112 -15.17 -9.02 -8.13
N ASP A 113 -14.70 -9.23 -6.90
CA ASP A 113 -15.53 -9.16 -5.68
C ASP A 113 -15.80 -7.72 -5.23
N SER A 114 -15.15 -6.73 -5.86
CA SER A 114 -15.30 -5.31 -5.54
C SER A 114 -15.48 -4.49 -6.82
N PRO A 115 -16.68 -4.55 -7.46
CA PRO A 115 -16.95 -3.91 -8.75
C PRO A 115 -16.59 -2.41 -8.80
N GLU A 116 -16.68 -1.72 -7.67
CA GLU A 116 -16.27 -0.33 -7.50
C GLU A 116 -14.78 -0.09 -7.82
N TYR A 117 -13.91 -1.07 -7.58
CA TYR A 117 -12.47 -0.99 -7.83
C TYR A 117 -12.04 -1.63 -9.16
N VAL A 118 -12.96 -2.21 -9.93
CA VAL A 118 -12.59 -2.86 -11.20
C VAL A 118 -12.04 -1.85 -12.21
N GLN A 119 -12.66 -0.66 -12.31
CA GLN A 119 -12.20 0.37 -13.25
C GLN A 119 -10.75 0.82 -12.97
N PRO A 120 -10.35 1.18 -11.73
CA PRO A 120 -8.95 1.45 -11.46
C PRO A 120 -8.06 0.23 -11.72
N ALA A 121 -8.46 -0.99 -11.32
CA ALA A 121 -7.66 -2.19 -11.59
C ALA A 121 -7.38 -2.41 -13.09
N LEU A 122 -8.36 -2.14 -13.96
CA LEU A 122 -8.18 -2.18 -15.42
C LEU A 122 -7.15 -1.16 -15.91
N HIS A 123 -7.12 0.05 -15.35
CA HIS A 123 -6.07 1.02 -15.66
C HIS A 123 -4.69 0.53 -15.23
N CYS A 124 -4.58 -0.09 -14.05
CA CYS A 124 -3.33 -0.65 -13.56
C CYS A 124 -2.82 -1.77 -14.48
N GLN A 125 -3.68 -2.73 -14.83
CA GLN A 125 -3.34 -3.84 -15.72
C GLN A 125 -2.88 -3.39 -17.12
N LYS A 126 -3.40 -2.26 -17.62
CA LYS A 126 -3.01 -1.66 -18.90
C LYS A 126 -1.72 -0.82 -18.82
N GLY A 127 -1.09 -0.70 -17.64
CA GLY A 127 0.06 0.17 -17.40
C GLY A 127 -0.28 1.66 -17.33
N GLU A 128 -1.55 2.03 -17.24
CA GLU A 128 -2.01 3.41 -17.18
C GLU A 128 -1.95 3.96 -15.74
N LEU A 129 -0.78 3.88 -15.09
CA LEU A 129 -0.64 4.09 -13.64
C LEU A 129 -1.12 5.45 -13.13
N ARG A 130 -1.03 6.50 -13.95
CA ARG A 130 -1.58 7.83 -13.60
C ARG A 130 -3.10 7.83 -13.54
N LYS A 131 -3.76 7.17 -14.50
CA LYS A 131 -5.23 7.01 -14.49
C LYS A 131 -5.66 6.10 -13.35
N TYR A 132 -4.91 5.02 -13.11
CA TYR A 132 -5.12 4.17 -11.94
C TYR A 132 -5.15 4.99 -10.65
N ALA A 133 -4.11 5.78 -10.38
CA ALA A 133 -4.01 6.58 -9.16
C ALA A 133 -5.16 7.59 -9.01
N SER A 134 -5.51 8.31 -10.08
CA SER A 134 -6.61 9.29 -10.02
C SER A 134 -7.98 8.61 -9.83
N THR A 135 -8.23 7.51 -10.54
CA THR A 135 -9.51 6.79 -10.47
C THR A 135 -9.65 6.07 -9.13
N MET A 136 -8.60 5.43 -8.63
CA MET A 136 -8.59 4.78 -7.32
C MET A 136 -8.92 5.79 -6.21
N ARG A 137 -8.26 6.95 -6.20
CA ARG A 137 -8.55 8.00 -5.22
C ARG A 137 -9.99 8.47 -5.29
N ALA A 138 -10.52 8.73 -6.49
CA ALA A 138 -11.91 9.16 -6.66
C ALA A 138 -12.90 8.10 -6.14
N THR A 139 -12.71 6.83 -6.53
CA THR A 139 -13.51 5.69 -6.05
C THR A 139 -13.47 5.60 -4.51
N GLN A 140 -12.29 5.66 -3.90
CA GLN A 140 -12.15 5.60 -2.44
C GLN A 140 -12.86 6.77 -1.75
N GLN A 141 -12.75 7.99 -2.30
CA GLN A 141 -13.43 9.19 -1.77
C GLN A 141 -14.95 9.07 -1.83
N GLU A 142 -15.49 8.49 -2.90
CA GLU A 142 -16.93 8.24 -3.04
C GLU A 142 -17.44 7.19 -2.03
N LEU A 143 -16.63 6.16 -1.75
CA LEU A 143 -16.99 5.11 -0.80
C LEU A 143 -16.93 5.59 0.65
N SER A 144 -15.88 6.33 1.02
CA SER A 144 -15.72 6.90 2.37
C SER A 144 -14.56 7.90 2.42
N PRO A 145 -14.70 9.04 3.12
CA PRO A 145 -13.58 9.97 3.32
C PRO A 145 -12.41 9.36 4.11
N VAL A 146 -12.64 8.24 4.80
CA VAL A 146 -11.62 7.56 5.63
C VAL A 146 -10.74 6.60 4.83
N ILE A 147 -11.25 6.00 3.74
CA ILE A 147 -10.50 5.00 2.95
C ILE A 147 -9.21 5.60 2.36
N PRO A 148 -9.23 6.80 1.73
CA PRO A 148 -7.99 7.42 1.23
C PRO A 148 -6.95 7.69 2.33
N LEU A 149 -7.38 7.92 3.57
CA LEU A 149 -6.47 8.14 4.71
C LEU A 149 -5.78 6.83 5.12
N ILE A 150 -6.53 5.73 5.15
CA ILE A 150 -5.99 4.40 5.42
C ILE A 150 -4.99 4.00 4.33
N ASP A 151 -5.35 4.20 3.06
CA ASP A 151 -4.49 3.88 1.92
C ASP A 151 -3.20 4.72 1.93
N ALA A 152 -3.30 6.02 2.22
CA ALA A 152 -2.14 6.88 2.39
C ALA A 152 -1.24 6.46 3.57
N HIS A 153 -1.83 6.08 4.71
CA HIS A 153 -1.08 5.59 5.87
C HIS A 153 -0.29 4.33 5.52
N TYR A 154 -0.96 3.34 4.92
CA TYR A 154 -0.34 2.10 4.45
C TYR A 154 0.79 2.39 3.45
N CYS A 155 0.56 3.26 2.47
CA CYS A 155 1.54 3.66 1.48
C CYS A 155 2.81 4.24 2.13
N PHE A 156 2.66 5.10 3.15
CA PHE A 156 3.78 5.65 3.90
C PHE A 156 4.47 4.63 4.81
N ALA A 157 3.70 3.81 5.53
CA ALA A 157 4.21 2.81 6.47
C ALA A 157 5.06 1.74 5.77
N PHE A 158 4.71 1.38 4.53
CA PHE A 158 5.51 0.50 3.67
C PHE A 158 6.47 1.26 2.74
N GLY A 159 6.67 2.57 2.91
CA GLY A 159 7.65 3.31 2.12
C GLY A 159 7.44 3.20 0.60
N HIS A 160 6.19 3.03 0.15
CA HIS A 160 5.86 3.07 -1.28
C HIS A 160 6.07 4.48 -1.84
N CYS A 161 5.93 5.53 -1.01
CA CYS A 161 6.24 6.91 -1.40
C CYS A 161 7.74 7.16 -1.67
N ASP A 162 8.62 6.37 -1.04
CA ASP A 162 10.09 6.53 -1.14
C ASP A 162 10.73 5.44 -2.01
N ASN A 163 9.91 4.67 -2.73
CA ASN A 163 10.36 3.61 -3.62
C ASN A 163 10.60 4.16 -5.03
N PHE A 164 11.88 4.36 -5.37
CA PHE A 164 12.31 4.83 -6.69
C PHE A 164 12.58 3.67 -7.68
N GLU A 165 12.45 2.42 -7.26
CA GLU A 165 12.58 1.24 -8.13
C GLU A 165 11.33 1.05 -9.01
N ILE A 166 10.16 1.51 -8.52
CA ILE A 166 8.91 1.52 -9.26
C ILE A 166 8.90 2.73 -10.20
N THR A 167 8.66 2.48 -11.48
CA THR A 167 8.51 3.51 -12.52
C THR A 167 7.21 3.30 -13.29
N ALA A 168 6.85 4.25 -14.16
CA ALA A 168 5.68 4.11 -15.04
C ALA A 168 5.79 2.92 -16.02
N ASN A 169 6.99 2.37 -16.21
CA ASN A 169 7.26 1.25 -17.11
C ASN A 169 7.47 -0.08 -16.38
N THR A 170 7.29 -0.10 -15.06
CA THR A 170 7.42 -1.33 -14.28
C THR A 170 6.37 -2.33 -14.72
N THR A 171 6.79 -3.54 -15.11
CA THR A 171 5.88 -4.62 -15.48
C THR A 171 5.36 -5.36 -14.24
N THR A 172 4.29 -6.15 -14.41
CA THR A 172 3.75 -6.98 -13.32
C THR A 172 4.81 -7.92 -12.75
N GLU A 173 5.61 -8.57 -13.61
CA GLU A 173 6.65 -9.51 -13.19
C GLU A 173 7.76 -8.81 -12.39
N GLN A 174 8.09 -7.57 -12.75
CA GLN A 174 9.04 -6.75 -11.98
C GLN A 174 8.46 -6.36 -10.62
N ALA A 175 7.16 -6.02 -10.56
CA ALA A 175 6.47 -5.76 -9.30
C ALA A 175 6.41 -7.00 -8.40
N GLU A 176 6.14 -8.18 -8.96
CA GLU A 176 6.17 -9.46 -8.24
C GLU A 176 7.57 -9.78 -7.71
N ALA A 177 8.62 -9.53 -8.49
CA ALA A 177 10.00 -9.68 -8.03
C ALA A 177 10.33 -8.76 -6.83
N MET A 178 9.79 -7.54 -6.82
CA MET A 178 9.91 -6.64 -5.66
C MET A 178 9.13 -7.17 -4.45
N CYS A 179 7.96 -7.77 -4.65
CA CYS A 179 7.22 -8.46 -3.61
C CYS A 179 8.00 -9.66 -3.04
N ASP A 180 8.68 -10.42 -3.89
CA ASP A 180 9.54 -11.55 -3.49
C ASP A 180 10.71 -11.09 -2.62
N VAL A 181 11.41 -10.03 -3.03
CA VAL A 181 12.51 -9.45 -2.24
C VAL A 181 12.00 -8.96 -0.88
N ARG A 182 10.81 -8.35 -0.87
CA ARG A 182 10.29 -7.69 0.32
C ARG A 182 9.68 -8.65 1.35
N PHE A 183 8.92 -9.63 0.89
CA PHE A 183 8.12 -10.50 1.76
C PHE A 183 8.56 -11.96 1.70
N GLY A 184 9.29 -12.35 0.65
CA GLY A 184 9.50 -13.75 0.28
C GLY A 184 8.30 -14.28 -0.52
N HIS A 185 8.59 -15.00 -1.60
CA HIS A 185 7.59 -15.49 -2.55
C HIS A 185 6.39 -16.20 -1.89
N GLN A 186 6.68 -17.10 -0.95
CA GLN A 186 5.66 -17.87 -0.24
C GLN A 186 4.76 -17.02 0.67
N ALA A 187 5.26 -15.89 1.17
CA ALA A 187 4.55 -15.09 2.17
C ALA A 187 3.37 -14.31 1.57
N TRP A 188 3.46 -13.90 0.30
CA TRP A 188 2.38 -13.21 -0.39
C TRP A 188 1.56 -14.16 -1.29
N THR A 189 2.17 -15.18 -1.89
CA THR A 189 1.44 -16.15 -2.74
C THR A 189 0.55 -17.12 -1.96
N LYS A 190 0.92 -17.49 -0.72
CA LYS A 190 0.12 -18.39 0.14
C LYS A 190 -0.81 -17.67 1.11
N MET A 191 -1.20 -16.43 0.77
CA MET A 191 -2.17 -15.69 1.56
C MET A 191 -3.59 -16.14 1.27
N GLY A 192 -4.31 -16.57 2.30
CA GLY A 192 -5.75 -16.78 2.21
C GLY A 192 -6.54 -15.49 2.39
N ASP A 193 -7.82 -15.63 2.73
CA ASP A 193 -8.66 -14.49 3.09
C ASP A 193 -8.13 -13.78 4.34
N VAL A 194 -7.84 -12.49 4.20
CA VAL A 194 -7.50 -11.62 5.33
C VAL A 194 -8.80 -11.10 5.94
N LYS A 195 -9.06 -11.45 7.19
CA LYS A 195 -10.16 -10.87 7.96
C LYS A 195 -9.61 -9.71 8.76
N TYR A 196 -9.92 -8.49 8.35
CA TYR A 196 -9.70 -7.31 9.16
C TYR A 196 -10.81 -7.22 10.21
N SER A 197 -10.42 -7.25 11.47
CA SER A 197 -11.29 -7.00 12.61
C SER A 197 -11.42 -5.49 12.86
N ALA A 198 -12.45 -5.08 13.60
CA ALA A 198 -12.56 -3.69 14.07
C ALA A 198 -11.32 -3.26 14.90
N PHE A 199 -10.61 -4.20 15.52
CA PHE A 199 -9.38 -3.95 16.29
C PHE A 199 -8.13 -3.74 15.42
N ASP A 200 -8.20 -4.03 14.13
CA ASP A 200 -7.11 -3.72 13.19
C ASP A 200 -7.06 -2.23 12.84
N TYR A 201 -8.13 -1.49 13.16
CA TYR A 201 -8.19 -0.05 13.10
C TYR A 201 -7.86 0.52 14.48
N LYS A 202 -6.76 1.26 14.56
CA LYS A 202 -6.41 2.04 15.74
C LYS A 202 -6.79 3.50 15.49
N TYR A 203 -7.34 4.12 16.51
CA TYR A 203 -7.61 5.56 16.51
C TYR A 203 -6.69 6.18 17.57
N ASP A 204 -5.74 7.01 17.15
CA ASP A 204 -4.82 7.73 18.04
C ASP A 204 -5.32 9.13 18.44
N GLY A 205 -6.58 9.45 18.11
CA GLY A 205 -7.15 10.77 18.31
C GLY A 205 -7.02 11.71 17.11
N ILE A 206 -6.19 11.37 16.12
CA ILE A 206 -5.94 12.22 14.95
C ILE A 206 -6.45 11.56 13.67
N MET A 207 -6.07 10.29 13.42
CA MET A 207 -6.53 9.55 12.23
C MET A 207 -6.67 8.04 12.47
N PRO A 208 -7.65 7.38 11.83
CA PRO A 208 -7.70 5.93 11.79
C PRO A 208 -6.48 5.40 11.03
N HIS A 209 -5.72 4.51 11.65
CA HIS A 209 -4.58 3.84 11.05
C HIS A 209 -4.66 2.33 11.24
N LEU A 210 -4.00 1.58 10.37
CA LEU A 210 -3.90 0.14 10.47
C LEU A 210 -2.88 -0.27 11.53
N SER A 211 -3.12 -1.38 12.22
CA SER A 211 -2.09 -2.02 13.03
C SER A 211 -0.92 -2.49 12.16
N GLN A 212 0.31 -2.56 12.68
CA GLN A 212 1.48 -3.05 11.92
C GLN A 212 1.26 -4.43 11.27
N LYS A 213 0.47 -5.30 11.92
CA LYS A 213 0.10 -6.60 11.35
C LYS A 213 -0.86 -6.42 10.18
N ALA A 214 -1.93 -5.64 10.35
CA ALA A 214 -2.92 -5.39 9.31
C ALA A 214 -2.30 -4.70 8.10
N GLU A 215 -1.41 -3.74 8.35
CA GLU A 215 -0.50 -3.15 7.39
C GLU A 215 0.26 -4.20 6.57
N SER A 216 0.96 -5.12 7.26
CA SER A 216 1.75 -6.17 6.60
C SER A 216 0.90 -7.16 5.82
N ASP A 217 -0.28 -7.49 6.32
CA ASP A 217 -1.24 -8.33 5.62
C ASP A 217 -1.78 -7.60 4.37
N PHE A 218 -2.10 -6.31 4.48
CA PHE A 218 -2.56 -5.49 3.35
C PHE A 218 -1.50 -5.37 2.26
N ALA A 219 -0.23 -5.18 2.64
CA ALA A 219 0.89 -5.11 1.71
C ALA A 219 1.08 -6.39 0.89
N ARG A 220 1.01 -7.54 1.54
CA ARG A 220 1.16 -8.83 0.87
C ARG A 220 -0.10 -9.19 0.07
N LEU A 221 -1.28 -8.77 0.53
CA LEU A 221 -2.52 -8.90 -0.22
C LEU A 221 -2.47 -8.09 -1.52
N ALA A 222 -1.93 -6.87 -1.48
CA ALA A 222 -1.70 -6.04 -2.67
C ALA A 222 -0.86 -6.78 -3.72
N CYS A 223 0.27 -7.37 -3.31
CA CYS A 223 1.08 -8.24 -4.18
C CYS A 223 0.27 -9.39 -4.79
N ALA A 224 -0.50 -10.11 -3.98
CA ALA A 224 -1.32 -11.23 -4.45
C ALA A 224 -2.44 -10.83 -5.43
N MET A 225 -2.89 -9.58 -5.39
CA MET A 225 -3.94 -9.02 -6.26
C MET A 225 -3.39 -8.29 -7.49
N GLY A 226 -2.07 -8.11 -7.60
CA GLY A 226 -1.43 -7.37 -8.70
C GLY A 226 -1.54 -5.85 -8.56
N ASN A 227 -1.47 -5.32 -7.34
CA ASN A 227 -1.49 -3.89 -7.02
C ASN A 227 -0.09 -3.36 -6.70
#